data_AF-A0A0G2JFS2-F1
#
_entry.id   AF-A0A0G2JFS2-F1
#
_cell.length_a   1.000
_cell.length_b   1.000
_cell.length_c   1.000
_cell.angle_alpha   90.00
_cell.angle_beta   90.00
_cell.angle_gamma   90.00
#
_symmetry.space_group_name_H-M   'P 1'
#
loop_
_entity.id
_entity.type
_entity.pdbx_description
1 polymer ?
#
loop_
_entity_poly.entity_id
_entity_poly.type
_entity_poly.pdbx_seq_one_letter_code
_entity_poly.pdbx_strand_id
1 'polypeptide(L)'
;MGSLFRSESMCLAQLFLQSGTAYECLSALGEKGLVQFRDLNQNVSSFQRKFVGEVKRCEELERILVYLVQEITRADIPLPEGEASPPAPPLKHVLEMQEQLQKLEVELREVTKNKEKLRKNLLELVEYTHMLRVTKTFLKRNVEFEPTYEEFPALENDSLLDYSCMQRLGAKLGAVRLLPCP
;
A
#
# COMPACT_ATOMS: atom_id res chain seq x y z
N MET A 1 -29.95 -17.78 36.35
CA MET A 1 -30.18 -18.24 37.74
C MET A 1 -29.33 -19.48 37.95
N GLY A 2 -28.10 -19.32 38.48
CA GLY A 2 -27.13 -20.40 38.68
C GLY A 2 -26.16 -20.01 39.81
N SER A 3 -25.75 -20.99 40.61
CA SER A 3 -25.02 -20.80 41.87
C SER A 3 -23.58 -20.30 41.67
N LEU A 4 -23.22 -19.15 42.24
CA LEU A 4 -21.85 -18.60 42.21
C LEU A 4 -20.79 -19.48 42.90
N PHE A 5 -21.18 -20.47 43.71
CA PHE A 5 -20.28 -21.25 44.56
C PHE A 5 -19.88 -22.63 44.01
N ARG A 6 -20.46 -23.08 42.89
CA ARG A 6 -20.20 -24.40 42.29
C ARG A 6 -20.22 -24.30 40.76
N SER A 7 -19.45 -25.15 40.10
CA SER A 7 -19.45 -25.27 38.64
C SER A 7 -20.81 -25.75 38.13
N GLU A 8 -21.19 -25.29 36.94
CA GLU A 8 -22.37 -25.81 36.24
C GLU A 8 -22.16 -27.27 35.81
N SER A 9 -23.26 -28.02 35.74
CA SER A 9 -23.24 -29.42 35.29
C SER A 9 -22.93 -29.50 33.80
N MET A 10 -21.90 -30.27 33.45
CA MET A 10 -21.49 -30.49 32.07
C MET A 10 -22.01 -31.84 31.55
N CYS A 11 -22.31 -31.92 30.24
CA CYS A 11 -22.71 -33.14 29.56
C CYS A 11 -21.85 -33.36 28.31
N LEU A 12 -21.43 -34.61 28.08
CA LEU A 12 -20.75 -35.01 26.86
C LEU A 12 -21.79 -35.52 25.85
N ALA A 13 -21.90 -34.84 24.71
CA ALA A 13 -22.76 -35.25 23.61
C ALA A 13 -21.91 -35.57 22.36
N GLN A 14 -22.40 -36.52 21.55
CA GLN A 14 -21.81 -36.84 20.25
C GLN A 14 -22.65 -36.21 19.15
N LEU A 15 -22.01 -35.48 18.25
CA LEU A 15 -22.65 -34.70 17.20
C LEU A 15 -22.39 -35.34 15.85
N PHE A 16 -23.44 -35.69 15.12
CA PHE A 16 -23.37 -36.22 13.76
C PHE A 16 -23.83 -35.14 12.79
N LEU A 17 -22.92 -34.68 11.92
CA LEU A 17 -23.19 -33.62 10.95
C LEU A 17 -23.00 -34.15 9.53
N GLN A 18 -23.92 -33.78 8.65
CA GLN A 18 -23.74 -33.98 7.21
C GLN A 18 -22.81 -32.90 6.67
N SER A 19 -21.93 -33.25 5.72
CA SER A 19 -20.94 -32.32 5.17
C SER A 19 -21.54 -31.05 4.56
N GLY A 20 -22.75 -31.13 3.98
CA GLY A 20 -23.43 -29.99 3.35
C GLY A 20 -23.99 -28.97 4.33
N THR A 21 -24.38 -29.39 5.53
CA THR A 21 -25.00 -28.53 6.57
C THR A 21 -24.07 -28.23 7.74
N ALA A 22 -22.89 -28.89 7.78
CA ALA A 22 -21.93 -28.75 8.87
C ALA A 22 -21.57 -27.29 9.15
N TYR A 23 -21.35 -26.47 8.11
CA TYR A 23 -20.99 -25.06 8.28
C TYR A 23 -22.10 -24.26 9.00
N GLU A 24 -23.35 -24.39 8.55
CA GLU A 24 -24.49 -23.69 9.14
C GLU A 24 -24.75 -24.12 10.59
N CYS A 25 -24.69 -25.42 10.86
CA CYS A 25 -24.86 -25.94 12.22
C CYS A 25 -23.74 -25.47 13.15
N LEU A 26 -22.48 -25.51 12.70
CA LEU A 26 -21.33 -25.08 13.51
C LEU A 26 -21.35 -23.57 13.75
N SER A 27 -21.73 -22.79 12.73
CA SER A 27 -21.92 -21.34 12.85
C SER A 27 -22.98 -21.02 13.91
N ALA A 28 -24.16 -21.63 13.83
CA ALA A 28 -25.23 -21.44 14.81
C ALA A 28 -24.85 -21.88 16.23
N LEU A 29 -24.03 -22.93 16.37
CA LEU A 29 -23.49 -23.34 17.67
C LEU A 29 -22.45 -22.35 18.22
N GLY A 30 -21.62 -21.79 17.34
CA GLY A 30 -20.63 -20.77 17.67
C GLY A 30 -21.27 -19.49 18.20
N GLU A 31 -22.34 -19.02 17.55
CA GLU A 31 -23.13 -17.85 17.99
C GLU A 31 -23.72 -18.03 19.40
N LYS A 32 -24.06 -19.27 19.78
CA LYS A 32 -24.57 -19.57 21.13
C LYS A 32 -23.45 -19.59 22.18
N GLY A 33 -22.23 -19.98 21.81
CA GLY A 33 -21.08 -19.99 22.74
C GLY A 33 -21.17 -20.99 23.90
N LEU A 34 -22.04 -22.00 23.82
CA LEU A 34 -22.32 -22.95 24.92
C LEU A 34 -21.63 -24.31 24.76
N VAL A 35 -20.82 -24.49 23.71
CA VAL A 35 -20.24 -25.78 23.35
C VAL A 35 -18.71 -25.73 23.39
N GLN A 36 -18.11 -26.81 23.90
CA GLN A 36 -16.67 -27.03 23.86
C GLN A 36 -16.37 -28.27 23.01
N PHE A 37 -15.62 -28.10 21.92
CA PHE A 37 -15.20 -29.21 21.07
C PHE A 37 -13.97 -29.90 21.65
N ARG A 38 -13.95 -31.25 21.62
CA ARG A 38 -12.77 -32.05 21.93
C ARG A 38 -12.10 -32.51 20.64
N ASP A 39 -10.78 -32.40 20.59
CA ASP A 39 -10.01 -32.88 19.44
C ASP A 39 -9.98 -34.42 19.42
N LEU A 40 -10.62 -35.00 18.41
CA LEU A 40 -10.61 -36.43 18.13
C LEU A 40 -9.40 -36.87 17.27
N ASN A 41 -8.72 -35.91 16.63
CA ASN A 41 -7.65 -36.13 15.65
C ASN A 41 -6.27 -35.68 16.19
N GLN A 42 -5.99 -35.98 17.46
CA GLN A 42 -4.73 -35.55 18.12
C GLN A 42 -3.48 -36.14 17.47
N ASN A 43 -3.59 -37.32 16.86
CA ASN A 43 -2.48 -38.01 16.20
C ASN A 43 -2.24 -37.52 14.75
N VAL A 44 -3.10 -36.64 14.22
CA VAL A 44 -3.01 -36.14 12.84
C VAL A 44 -2.40 -34.74 12.86
N SER A 45 -1.33 -34.56 12.09
CA SER A 45 -0.67 -33.26 11.90
C SER A 45 -1.66 -32.22 11.37
N SER A 46 -1.50 -30.97 11.77
CA SER A 46 -2.37 -29.85 11.37
C SER A 46 -2.51 -29.75 9.85
N PHE A 47 -1.44 -29.99 9.08
CA PHE A 47 -1.40 -29.90 7.63
C PHE A 47 -2.17 -31.01 6.89
N GLN A 48 -2.43 -32.13 7.54
CA GLN A 48 -3.13 -33.28 6.95
C GLN A 48 -4.63 -33.27 7.28
N ARG A 49 -5.10 -32.29 8.04
CA ARG A 49 -6.51 -32.17 8.40
C ARG A 49 -7.35 -31.77 7.19
N LYS A 50 -8.61 -32.18 7.20
CA LYS A 50 -9.53 -32.05 6.06
C LYS A 50 -9.73 -30.62 5.56
N PHE A 51 -9.71 -29.62 6.46
CA PHE A 51 -10.11 -28.23 6.17
C PHE A 51 -8.95 -27.23 6.10
N VAL A 52 -7.73 -27.71 5.84
CA VAL A 52 -6.53 -26.84 5.81
C VAL A 52 -6.59 -25.82 4.66
N GLY A 53 -7.21 -26.19 3.53
CA GLY A 53 -7.35 -25.27 2.39
C GLY A 53 -8.26 -24.09 2.71
N GLU A 54 -9.36 -24.33 3.42
CA GLU A 54 -10.31 -23.33 3.90
C GLU A 54 -9.63 -22.38 4.88
N VAL A 55 -8.89 -22.93 5.85
CA VAL A 55 -8.18 -22.12 6.86
C VAL A 55 -7.14 -21.21 6.19
N LYS A 56 -6.33 -21.75 5.28
CA LYS A 56 -5.35 -20.96 4.51
C LYS A 56 -5.99 -19.85 3.68
N ARG A 57 -7.18 -20.08 3.13
CA ARG A 57 -7.93 -19.04 2.42
C ARG A 57 -8.33 -17.90 3.36
N CYS A 58 -8.80 -18.23 4.57
CA CYS A 58 -9.12 -17.21 5.58
C CYS A 58 -7.88 -16.44 6.06
N GLU A 59 -6.75 -17.11 6.27
CA GLU A 59 -5.47 -16.47 6.63
C GLU A 59 -5.04 -15.45 5.55
N GLU A 60 -5.22 -15.78 4.28
CA GLU A 60 -4.92 -14.86 3.17
C GLU A 60 -5.86 -13.65 3.15
N LEU A 61 -7.14 -13.84 3.46
CA LEU A 61 -8.09 -12.72 3.60
C LEU A 61 -7.73 -11.80 4.75
N GLU A 62 -7.32 -12.36 5.88
CA GLU A 62 -6.83 -11.59 7.03
C GLU A 62 -5.60 -10.76 6.63
N ARG A 63 -4.65 -11.35 5.90
CA ARG A 63 -3.48 -10.63 5.35
C ARG A 63 -3.90 -9.42 4.51
N ILE A 64 -4.90 -9.58 3.64
CA ILE A 64 -5.42 -8.51 2.80
C ILE A 64 -6.08 -7.43 3.66
N LEU A 65 -6.94 -7.80 4.61
CA LEU A 65 -7.63 -6.86 5.50
C LEU A 65 -6.64 -6.03 6.32
N VAL A 66 -5.59 -6.65 6.86
CA VAL A 66 -4.52 -5.94 7.59
C VAL A 66 -3.83 -4.92 6.68
N TYR A 67 -3.55 -5.27 5.43
CA TYR A 67 -2.98 -4.33 4.46
C TYR A 67 -3.93 -3.15 4.19
N LEU A 68 -5.23 -3.41 4.01
CA LEU A 68 -6.23 -2.37 3.78
C LEU A 68 -6.33 -1.40 4.95
N VAL A 69 -6.39 -1.91 6.19
CA VAL A 69 -6.42 -1.07 7.40
C VAL A 69 -5.18 -0.18 7.50
N GLN A 70 -4.01 -0.71 7.15
CA GLN A 70 -2.77 0.09 7.09
C GLN A 70 -2.85 1.19 6.04
N GLU A 71 -3.35 0.92 4.83
CA GLU A 71 -3.50 1.94 3.78
C GLU A 71 -4.53 3.02 4.16
N ILE A 72 -5.64 2.65 4.80
CA ILE A 72 -6.66 3.59 5.30
C ILE A 72 -6.06 4.49 6.38
N THR A 73 -5.30 3.91 7.31
CA THR A 73 -4.62 4.65 8.38
C THR A 73 -3.58 5.63 7.78
N ARG A 74 -2.84 5.21 6.75
CA ARG A 74 -1.89 6.08 6.02
C ARG A 74 -2.57 7.22 5.27
N ALA A 75 -3.84 7.08 4.93
CA ALA A 75 -4.63 8.10 4.27
C ALA A 75 -5.34 9.05 5.26
N ASP A 76 -5.12 8.89 6.57
CA ASP A 76 -5.79 9.63 7.64
C ASP A 76 -7.32 9.61 7.55
N ILE A 77 -7.88 8.47 7.09
CA ILE A 77 -9.32 8.27 7.00
C ILE A 77 -9.80 7.66 8.33
N PRO A 78 -10.73 8.30 9.07
CA PRO A 78 -11.24 7.75 10.32
C PRO A 78 -12.06 6.49 10.03
N LEU A 79 -11.70 5.39 10.70
CA LEU A 79 -12.49 4.17 10.67
C LEU A 79 -13.68 4.31 11.64
N PRO A 80 -14.90 3.92 11.22
CA PRO A 80 -16.03 3.88 12.14
C PRO A 80 -15.78 2.85 13.24
N GLU A 81 -16.07 3.21 14.49
CA GLU A 81 -16.01 2.28 15.62
C GLU A 81 -17.09 1.21 15.44
N GLY A 82 -16.69 -0.07 15.42
CA GLY A 82 -17.61 -1.18 15.23
C GLY A 82 -18.46 -1.41 16.48
N GLU A 83 -19.75 -1.09 16.42
CA GLU A 83 -20.67 -1.20 17.57
C GLU A 83 -21.13 -2.64 17.88
N ALA A 84 -21.01 -3.59 16.95
CA ALA A 84 -21.38 -5.00 17.18
C ALA A 84 -20.60 -5.97 16.31
N SER A 85 -20.29 -7.16 16.86
CA SER A 85 -19.82 -8.29 16.05
C SER A 85 -21.00 -8.78 15.20
N PRO A 86 -20.89 -8.72 13.86
CA PRO A 86 -21.97 -9.17 12.99
C PRO A 86 -22.12 -10.70 13.09
N PRO A 87 -23.33 -11.23 12.83
CA PRO A 87 -23.54 -12.67 12.78
C PRO A 87 -22.67 -13.30 11.69
N ALA A 88 -22.24 -14.53 11.92
CA ALA A 88 -21.41 -15.28 11.01
C ALA A 88 -22.05 -15.34 9.60
N PRO A 89 -21.32 -14.90 8.56
CA PRO A 89 -21.85 -14.84 7.20
C PRO A 89 -22.06 -16.25 6.63
N PRO A 90 -23.00 -16.44 5.69
CA PRO A 90 -23.15 -17.71 4.98
C PRO A 90 -21.94 -17.98 4.08
N LEU A 91 -21.62 -19.25 3.86
CA LEU A 91 -20.43 -19.67 3.11
C LEU A 91 -20.32 -19.06 1.71
N LYS A 92 -21.45 -18.81 1.03
CA LYS A 92 -21.49 -18.16 -0.28
C LYS A 92 -20.94 -16.73 -0.24
N HIS A 93 -21.35 -15.96 0.77
CA HIS A 93 -20.90 -14.57 0.92
C HIS A 93 -19.41 -14.51 1.25
N VAL A 94 -18.85 -15.51 1.95
CA VAL A 94 -17.41 -15.58 2.22
C VAL A 94 -16.60 -15.68 0.91
N LEU A 95 -17.09 -16.42 -0.08
CA LEU A 95 -16.43 -16.55 -1.37
C LEU A 95 -16.50 -15.25 -2.19
N GLU A 96 -17.66 -14.58 -2.16
CA GLU A 96 -17.83 -13.28 -2.82
C GLU A 96 -16.93 -12.21 -2.18
N MET A 97 -16.89 -12.16 -0.85
CA MET A 97 -15.98 -11.27 -0.10
C MET A 97 -14.53 -11.56 -0.45
N GLN A 98 -14.16 -12.84 -0.62
CA GLN A 98 -12.81 -13.21 -1.02
C GLN A 98 -12.42 -12.63 -2.37
N GLU A 99 -13.27 -12.77 -3.39
CA GLU A 99 -13.02 -12.22 -4.71
C GLU A 99 -12.91 -10.69 -4.68
N GLN A 100 -13.83 -10.04 -3.96
CA GLN A 100 -13.84 -8.58 -3.80
C GLN A 100 -12.58 -8.06 -3.10
N LEU A 101 -12.14 -8.70 -2.02
CA LEU A 101 -10.94 -8.30 -1.28
C LEU A 101 -9.68 -8.49 -2.11
N GLN A 102 -9.56 -9.60 -2.86
CA GLN A 102 -8.42 -9.83 -3.75
C GLN A 102 -8.35 -8.81 -4.86
N LYS A 103 -9.49 -8.49 -5.49
CA LYS A 103 -9.57 -7.44 -6.52
C LYS A 103 -9.15 -6.08 -5.95
N LEU A 104 -9.67 -5.73 -4.77
CA LEU A 104 -9.36 -4.47 -4.11
C LEU A 104 -7.87 -4.36 -3.74
N GLU A 105 -7.24 -5.45 -3.29
CA GLU A 105 -5.79 -5.47 -3.03
C GLU A 105 -4.99 -5.12 -4.28
N VAL A 106 -5.31 -5.75 -5.42
CA VAL A 106 -4.61 -5.52 -6.69
C VAL A 106 -4.76 -4.07 -7.14
N GLU A 107 -6.00 -3.57 -7.15
CA GLU A 107 -6.30 -2.19 -7.55
C GLU A 107 -5.57 -1.17 -6.67
N LEU A 108 -5.60 -1.34 -5.35
CA LEU A 108 -4.91 -0.43 -4.43
C LEU A 108 -3.39 -0.48 -4.58
N ARG A 109 -2.80 -1.67 -4.75
CA ARG A 109 -1.36 -1.80 -5.00
C ARG A 109 -0.95 -1.09 -6.28
N GLU A 110 -1.75 -1.20 -7.34
CA GLU A 110 -1.50 -0.51 -8.60
C GLU A 110 -1.61 1.01 -8.44
N VAL A 111 -2.67 1.50 -7.79
CA VAL A 111 -2.87 2.93 -7.53
C VAL A 111 -1.73 3.50 -6.70
N THR A 112 -1.30 2.82 -5.63
CA THR A 112 -0.18 3.26 -4.78
C THR A 112 1.12 3.32 -5.58
N LYS A 113 1.41 2.31 -6.41
CA LYS A 113 2.59 2.31 -7.30
C LYS A 113 2.54 3.45 -8.32
N ASN A 114 1.37 3.71 -8.91
CA ASN A 114 1.19 4.78 -9.89
C ASN A 114 1.32 6.17 -9.23
N LYS A 115 0.78 6.34 -8.02
CA LYS A 115 0.92 7.56 -7.21
C LYS A 115 2.39 7.87 -6.89
N GLU A 116 3.17 6.86 -6.50
CA GLU A 116 4.60 7.02 -6.23
C GLU A 116 5.39 7.42 -7.48
N LYS A 117 5.14 6.73 -8.61
CA LYS A 117 5.76 7.08 -9.90
C LYS A 117 5.44 8.51 -10.31
N LEU A 118 4.17 8.91 -10.24
CA LEU A 118 3.74 10.24 -10.60
C LEU A 118 4.39 11.31 -9.69
N ARG A 119 4.50 11.04 -8.39
CA ARG A 119 5.22 11.92 -7.46
C ARG A 119 6.69 12.08 -7.81
N LYS A 120 7.39 11.00 -8.17
CA LYS A 120 8.80 11.07 -8.59
C LYS A 120 8.95 11.93 -9.86
N ASN A 121 8.14 11.66 -10.88
CA ASN A 121 8.16 12.42 -12.12
C ASN A 121 7.87 13.92 -11.88
N LEU A 122 6.90 14.23 -11.00
CA LEU A 122 6.61 15.61 -10.64
C LEU A 122 7.81 16.28 -9.97
N LEU A 123 8.46 15.62 -9.01
CA LEU A 123 9.64 16.16 -8.33
C LEU A 123 10.79 16.43 -9.32
N GLU A 124 11.08 15.48 -10.19
CA GLU A 124 12.12 15.62 -11.23
C GLU A 124 11.83 16.81 -12.16
N LEU A 125 10.57 16.97 -12.60
CA LEU A 125 10.15 18.10 -13.44
C LEU A 125 10.22 19.45 -12.70
N VAL A 126 9.87 19.47 -11.42
CA VAL A 126 9.97 20.68 -10.58
C VAL A 126 11.43 21.10 -10.41
N GLU A 127 12.32 20.14 -10.12
CA GLU A 127 13.77 20.38 -10.03
C GLU A 127 14.33 20.90 -11.35
N TYR A 128 13.97 20.27 -12.47
CA TYR A 128 14.39 20.71 -13.80
C TYR A 128 13.89 22.14 -14.11
N THR A 129 12.65 22.46 -13.77
CA THR A 129 12.09 23.80 -13.93
C THR A 129 12.87 24.84 -13.11
N HIS A 130 13.26 24.49 -11.88
CA HIS A 130 14.08 25.37 -11.04
C HIS A 130 15.48 25.57 -11.64
N MET A 131 16.12 24.49 -12.13
CA MET A 131 17.40 24.59 -12.82
C MET A 131 17.32 25.56 -14.01
N LEU A 132 16.29 25.45 -14.86
CA LEU A 132 16.11 26.34 -15.99
C LEU A 132 15.94 27.81 -15.57
N ARG A 133 15.17 28.09 -14.50
CA ARG A 133 15.03 29.47 -13.98
C ARG A 133 16.35 30.03 -13.46
N VAL A 134 17.10 29.21 -12.72
CA VAL A 134 18.38 29.59 -12.13
C VAL A 134 19.39 29.85 -13.26
N THR A 135 19.52 28.96 -14.24
CA THR A 135 20.39 29.15 -15.41
C THR A 135 20.04 30.41 -16.19
N LYS A 136 18.75 30.68 -16.43
CA LYS A 136 18.31 31.93 -17.10
C LYS A 136 18.73 33.18 -16.32
N THR A 137 18.70 33.13 -15.00
CA THR A 137 19.12 34.24 -14.13
C THR A 137 20.64 34.40 -14.12
N PHE A 138 21.39 33.30 -14.06
CA PHE A 138 22.86 33.32 -14.15
C PHE A 138 23.35 33.85 -15.50
N LEU A 139 22.74 33.39 -16.60
CA LEU A 139 23.09 33.85 -17.94
C LEU A 139 22.87 35.35 -18.09
N LYS A 140 21.74 35.88 -17.58
CA LYS A 140 21.48 37.33 -17.56
C LYS A 140 22.52 38.13 -16.78
N ARG A 141 22.94 37.66 -15.60
CA ARG A 141 23.97 38.32 -14.79
C ARG A 141 25.35 38.34 -15.45
N ASN A 142 25.73 37.27 -16.16
CA ASN A 142 27.00 37.23 -16.88
C ASN A 142 27.05 38.18 -18.09
N VAL A 143 25.91 38.61 -18.63
CA VAL A 143 25.86 39.63 -19.71
C VAL A 143 26.08 41.04 -19.15
N GLU A 144 25.87 41.28 -17.85
CA GLU A 144 26.16 42.57 -17.20
C GLU A 144 27.64 42.74 -16.80
N PHE A 145 28.43 41.66 -16.84
CA PHE A 145 29.87 41.69 -16.60
C PHE A 145 30.60 41.56 -17.94
N GLU A 146 30.62 42.64 -18.72
CA GLU A 146 31.52 42.81 -19.87
C GLU A 146 32.96 42.57 -19.39
N PRO A 147 33.63 41.46 -19.77
CA PRO A 147 35.07 41.41 -19.61
C PRO A 147 35.64 42.24 -20.76
N THR A 148 36.17 43.42 -20.42
CA THR A 148 36.97 44.23 -21.34
C THR A 148 38.14 43.38 -21.84
N TYR A 149 37.97 42.72 -22.98
CA TYR A 149 39.04 42.09 -23.73
C TYR A 149 39.40 43.01 -24.89
N GLU A 150 40.65 43.45 -24.92
CA GLU A 150 41.22 44.23 -26.00
C GLU A 150 41.04 43.48 -27.34
N GLU A 151 40.55 44.21 -28.33
CA GLU A 151 40.23 43.76 -29.68
C GLU A 151 41.48 43.25 -30.42
N PHE A 152 41.41 42.04 -30.98
CA PHE A 152 42.18 41.68 -32.17
C PHE A 152 41.25 41.80 -33.39
N PRO A 153 41.64 42.51 -34.47
CA PRO A 153 40.75 42.73 -35.60
C PRO A 153 40.66 41.46 -36.44
N ALA A 154 39.49 40.83 -36.48
CA ALA A 154 39.17 39.80 -37.46
C ALA A 154 38.41 40.42 -38.64
N LEU A 155 38.93 40.12 -39.82
CA LEU A 155 38.55 40.61 -41.13
C LEU A 155 37.06 40.40 -41.45
N GLU A 156 36.49 41.41 -42.08
CA GLU A 156 35.14 41.56 -42.61
C GLU A 156 34.48 40.33 -43.29
N ASN A 157 33.17 40.22 -43.00
CA ASN A 157 32.04 40.00 -43.91
C ASN A 157 31.17 38.74 -43.76
N ASP A 158 29.92 39.08 -43.43
CA ASP A 158 28.64 38.60 -43.95
C ASP A 158 27.93 37.38 -43.32
N SER A 159 26.91 37.76 -42.55
CA SER A 159 25.55 37.22 -42.48
C SER A 159 25.38 35.70 -42.41
N LEU A 160 24.80 35.23 -41.28
CA LEU A 160 23.42 34.74 -41.20
C LEU A 160 23.30 33.81 -39.96
N LEU A 161 22.58 34.28 -38.93
CA LEU A 161 22.10 33.50 -37.77
C LEU A 161 23.15 32.58 -37.11
N ASP A 162 24.13 33.17 -36.42
CA ASP A 162 25.08 32.39 -35.65
C ASP A 162 24.49 32.04 -34.27
N TYR A 163 23.78 30.92 -34.21
CA TYR A 163 23.48 30.16 -32.99
C TYR A 163 24.76 29.52 -32.39
N SER A 164 25.94 30.10 -32.63
CA SER A 164 27.26 29.53 -32.34
C SER A 164 27.81 29.89 -30.95
N CYS A 165 27.03 30.52 -30.07
CA CYS A 165 27.42 30.78 -28.67
C CYS A 165 27.41 29.51 -27.78
N MET A 166 27.07 28.33 -28.30
CA MET A 166 27.27 27.05 -27.59
C MET A 166 28.75 26.62 -27.53
N GLN A 167 29.70 27.55 -27.50
CA GLN A 167 31.11 27.23 -27.23
C GLN A 167 31.28 26.81 -25.76
N ARG A 168 31.38 25.49 -25.57
CA ARG A 168 31.94 24.80 -24.40
C ARG A 168 31.33 25.21 -23.05
N LEU A 169 30.04 24.93 -22.85
CA LEU A 169 29.50 24.79 -21.49
C LEU A 169 30.07 23.52 -20.85
N GLY A 170 31.29 23.60 -20.31
CA GLY A 170 31.91 22.57 -19.45
C GLY A 170 31.32 22.52 -18.04
N ALA A 171 30.11 23.05 -17.84
CA ALA A 171 29.45 23.15 -16.54
C ALA A 171 28.29 22.15 -16.44
N LYS A 172 28.38 21.22 -15.49
CA LYS A 172 27.25 20.38 -15.07
C LYS A 172 26.55 21.06 -13.91
N LEU A 173 25.30 21.44 -14.11
CA LEU A 173 24.43 21.90 -13.02
C LEU A 173 23.64 20.70 -12.50
N GLY A 174 23.47 20.62 -11.18
CA GLY A 174 22.72 19.55 -10.51
C GLY A 174 22.19 20.03 -9.17
N ALA A 175 21.16 19.37 -8.66
CA ALA A 175 20.60 19.64 -7.34
C ALA A 175 21.39 18.88 -6.26
N VAL A 176 21.74 19.55 -5.17
CA VAL A 176 22.33 18.94 -3.98
C VAL A 176 21.45 19.27 -2.78
N ARG A 177 21.06 18.26 -2.01
CA ARG A 177 20.28 18.44 -0.78
C ARG A 177 21.18 19.05 0.28
N LEU A 178 20.97 20.32 0.62
CA LEU A 178 21.63 20.95 1.76
C LEU A 178 20.99 20.42 3.04
N LEU A 179 21.73 19.62 3.81
CA LEU A 179 21.31 19.26 5.15
C LEU A 179 21.49 20.48 6.05
N PRO A 180 20.53 20.79 6.95
CA PRO A 180 20.74 21.84 7.94
C PRO A 180 21.92 21.45 8.84
N CYS A 181 22.90 22.33 8.97
CA CYS A 181 23.99 22.17 9.93
C CYS A 181 23.42 22.19 11.37
N PRO A 182 23.99 21.40 12.29
CA PRO A 182 23.57 21.35 13.70
C PRO A 182 23.80 22.67 14.44
#